data_AF-A0A4R3TZT5-F1
#
_entry.id   AF-A0A4R3TZT5-F1
#
_cell.length_a   1.000
_cell.length_b   1.000
_cell.length_c   1.000
_cell.angle_alpha   90.00
_cell.angle_beta   90.00
_cell.angle_gamma   90.00
#
_symmetry.space_group_name_H-M   'P 1'
#
loop_
_entity.id
_entity.type
_entity.pdbx_description
1 polymer ?
#
loop_
_entity_poly.entity_id
_entity_poly.type
_entity_poly.pdbx_seq_one_letter_code
_entity_poly.pdbx_strand_id
1 'polypeptide(L)'
;MHAPDFDESFDSDSFSKKRWAEVPEQIRKDVERHVLAHLPADALAKLRKLHACGIPISSDPTFFHFGGGMAVRNLCRERLSDDELVACGGFGADWDNCYIGVLAAIAATRQ
;
A
#
# COMPACT_ATOMS: atom_id res chain seq x y z
N MET A 1 -35.93 -7.72 -15.03
CA MET A 1 -34.93 -6.68 -14.72
C MET A 1 -33.93 -7.35 -13.79
N HIS A 2 -32.78 -7.80 -14.29
CA HIS A 2 -31.74 -8.37 -13.42
C HIS A 2 -31.14 -7.22 -12.61
N ALA A 3 -31.08 -7.37 -11.29
CA ALA A 3 -30.25 -6.51 -10.47
C ALA A 3 -28.80 -6.63 -10.97
N PRO A 4 -28.05 -5.53 -11.10
CA PRO A 4 -26.63 -5.64 -11.40
C PRO A 4 -25.97 -6.46 -10.30
N ASP A 5 -25.24 -7.50 -10.68
CA ASP A 5 -24.33 -8.23 -9.79
C ASP A 5 -23.33 -7.22 -9.24
N PHE A 6 -23.54 -6.79 -7.99
CA PHE A 6 -22.57 -6.01 -7.21
C PHE A 6 -21.47 -6.94 -6.64
N ASP A 7 -21.06 -7.96 -7.40
CA ASP A 7 -19.99 -8.90 -7.02
C ASP A 7 -18.64 -8.48 -7.63
N GLU A 8 -18.48 -7.19 -7.93
CA GLU A 8 -17.15 -6.62 -8.12
C GLU A 8 -16.53 -6.49 -6.73
N SER A 9 -15.88 -7.57 -6.28
CA SER A 9 -15.09 -7.58 -5.06
C SER A 9 -14.21 -6.34 -5.06
N PHE A 10 -14.43 -5.42 -4.12
CA PHE A 10 -13.66 -4.19 -3.99
C PHE A 10 -12.17 -4.54 -3.95
N ASP A 11 -11.47 -4.36 -5.08
CA ASP A 11 -10.04 -4.66 -5.20
C ASP A 11 -9.27 -3.59 -4.42
N SER A 12 -9.13 -3.86 -3.13
CA SER A 12 -8.50 -2.99 -2.14
C SER A 12 -7.05 -2.67 -2.53
N ASP A 13 -6.36 -3.62 -3.16
CA ASP A 13 -5.02 -3.42 -3.69
C ASP A 13 -5.02 -2.40 -4.83
N SER A 14 -5.91 -2.57 -5.81
CA SER A 14 -6.00 -1.64 -6.95
C SER A 14 -6.45 -0.25 -6.53
N PHE A 15 -7.42 -0.16 -5.59
CA PHE A 15 -7.82 1.12 -5.02
C PHE A 15 -6.63 1.80 -4.33
N SER A 16 -5.89 1.05 -3.51
CA SER A 16 -4.74 1.59 -2.79
C SER A 16 -3.60 2.02 -3.71
N LYS A 17 -3.31 1.25 -4.76
CA LYS A 17 -2.31 1.63 -5.78
C LYS A 17 -2.70 2.93 -6.48
N LYS A 18 -3.98 3.09 -6.85
CA LYS A 18 -4.48 4.32 -7.49
C LYS A 18 -4.36 5.52 -6.57
N ARG A 19 -4.80 5.40 -5.32
CA ARG A 19 -4.67 6.46 -4.31
C ARG A 19 -3.23 6.84 -4.04
N TRP A 20 -2.36 5.84 -3.90
CA TRP A 20 -0.94 6.11 -3.74
C TRP A 20 -0.40 6.86 -4.95
N ALA A 21 -0.75 6.47 -6.18
CA ALA A 21 -0.28 7.15 -7.39
C ALA A 21 -0.72 8.64 -7.51
N GLU A 22 -1.77 9.07 -6.80
CA GLU A 22 -2.19 10.49 -6.73
C GLU A 22 -1.20 11.35 -5.92
N VAL A 23 -0.44 10.74 -5.01
CA VAL A 23 0.59 11.44 -4.23
C VAL A 23 1.76 11.84 -5.13
N PRO A 24 2.33 13.06 -4.98
CA PRO A 24 3.47 13.51 -5.78
C PRO A 24 4.65 12.54 -5.75
N GLU A 25 5.22 12.24 -6.92
CA GLU A 25 6.23 11.19 -7.09
C GLU A 25 7.44 11.32 -6.15
N GLN A 26 7.92 12.54 -5.92
CA GLN A 26 9.07 12.78 -5.05
C GLN A 26 8.78 12.37 -3.60
N ILE A 27 7.56 12.64 -3.11
CA ILE A 27 7.08 12.23 -1.79
C ILE A 27 6.96 10.71 -1.77
N ARG A 28 6.38 10.12 -2.83
CA ARG A 28 6.22 8.66 -2.91
C ARG A 28 7.54 7.93 -2.79
N LYS A 29 8.54 8.34 -3.57
CA LYS A 29 9.88 7.76 -3.54
C LYS A 29 10.56 7.88 -2.18
N ASP A 30 10.32 8.97 -1.44
CA ASP A 30 10.91 9.15 -0.11
C ASP A 30 10.29 8.19 0.92
N VAL A 31 8.95 8.09 0.93
CA VAL A 31 8.21 7.15 1.78
C VAL A 31 8.56 5.71 1.42
N GLU A 32 8.54 5.34 0.14
CA GLU A 32 8.88 4.00 -0.34
C GLU A 32 10.30 3.59 0.06
N ARG A 33 11.28 4.50 -0.04
CA ARG A 33 12.67 4.24 0.36
C ARG A 33 12.78 4.04 1.87
N HIS A 34 12.11 4.87 2.67
CA HIS A 34 12.12 4.75 4.12
C HIS A 34 11.50 3.44 4.58
N VAL A 35 10.33 3.09 4.04
CA VAL A 35 9.66 1.82 4.36
C VAL A 35 10.55 0.64 3.93
N LEU A 36 11.11 0.65 2.73
CA LEU A 36 12.01 -0.42 2.26
C LEU A 36 13.23 -0.61 3.18
N ALA A 37 13.80 0.48 3.71
CA ALA A 37 14.96 0.42 4.60
C ALA A 37 14.65 -0.20 5.98
N HIS A 38 13.40 -0.12 6.43
CA HIS A 38 12.99 -0.58 7.76
C HIS A 38 12.08 -1.83 7.71
N LEU A 39 11.69 -2.28 6.52
CA LEU A 39 10.87 -3.46 6.36
C LEU A 39 11.70 -4.73 6.66
N PRO A 40 11.21 -5.66 7.50
CA PRO A 40 11.88 -6.93 7.74
C PRO A 40 12.14 -7.71 6.43
N ALA A 41 13.28 -8.40 6.35
CA ALA A 41 13.71 -9.07 5.13
C ALA A 41 12.75 -10.20 4.69
N ASP A 42 12.15 -10.90 5.65
CA ASP A 42 11.12 -11.92 5.43
C ASP A 42 9.82 -11.31 4.88
N ALA A 43 9.42 -10.15 5.39
CA ALA A 43 8.29 -9.38 4.88
C ALA A 43 8.50 -8.94 3.43
N LEU A 44 9.70 -8.42 3.14
CA LEU A 44 10.07 -8.02 1.78
C LEU A 44 10.10 -9.21 0.82
N ALA A 45 10.65 -10.35 1.24
CA ALA A 45 10.70 -11.57 0.43
C ALA A 45 9.29 -12.07 0.10
N LYS A 46 8.39 -12.06 1.09
CA LYS A 46 6.98 -12.44 0.90
C LYS A 46 6.26 -11.50 -0.05
N LEU A 47 6.41 -10.19 0.14
CA LEU A 47 5.84 -9.15 -0.71
C LEU A 47 6.25 -9.32 -2.18
N ARG A 48 7.54 -9.56 -2.43
CA ARG A 48 8.06 -9.84 -3.78
C ARG A 48 7.51 -11.11 -4.38
N LYS A 49 7.37 -12.17 -3.58
CA LYS A 49 6.76 -13.44 -4.04
C LYS A 49 5.30 -13.24 -4.46
N LEU A 50 4.50 -12.52 -3.65
CA LEU A 50 3.11 -12.22 -3.99
C LEU A 50 3.02 -11.44 -5.30
N HIS A 51 3.84 -10.38 -5.45
CA HIS A 51 3.91 -9.62 -6.68
C HIS A 51 4.31 -10.47 -7.90
N ALA A 52 5.34 -11.31 -7.77
CA ALA A 52 5.80 -12.19 -8.86
C ALA A 52 4.75 -13.24 -9.27
N CYS A 53 3.91 -13.68 -8.33
CA CYS A 53 2.81 -14.60 -8.59
C CYS A 53 1.51 -13.91 -9.00
N GLY A 54 1.47 -12.57 -9.05
CA GLY A 54 0.24 -11.80 -9.32
C GLY A 54 -0.83 -11.94 -8.25
N ILE A 55 -0.44 -12.30 -7.01
CA ILE A 55 -1.36 -12.49 -5.89
C ILE A 55 -1.54 -11.14 -5.16
N PRO A 56 -2.78 -10.74 -4.84
CA PRO A 56 -3.04 -9.52 -4.08
C PRO A 56 -2.32 -9.53 -2.72
N ILE A 57 -1.78 -8.40 -2.31
CA ILE A 57 -1.13 -8.23 -1.00
C ILE A 57 -2.17 -8.43 0.12
N SER A 58 -3.39 -7.93 -0.09
CA SER A 58 -4.54 -8.13 0.81
C SER A 58 -4.96 -9.60 0.99
N SER A 59 -4.46 -10.54 0.18
CA SER A 59 -4.78 -11.97 0.32
C SER A 59 -4.20 -12.57 1.61
N ASP A 60 -3.26 -11.90 2.26
CA ASP A 60 -2.72 -12.30 3.56
C ASP A 60 -3.03 -11.23 4.63
N PRO A 61 -4.27 -11.21 5.15
CA PRO A 61 -4.70 -10.20 6.10
C PRO A 61 -3.93 -10.30 7.43
N THR A 62 -3.54 -11.50 7.86
CA THR A 62 -2.75 -11.73 9.08
C THR A 62 -1.41 -10.98 9.03
N PHE A 63 -0.82 -10.90 7.84
CA PHE A 63 0.45 -10.24 7.63
C PHE A 63 0.33 -8.75 7.35
N PHE A 64 -0.65 -8.34 6.52
CA PHE A 64 -0.73 -6.97 6.02
C PHE A 64 -1.84 -6.13 6.62
N HIS A 65 -2.92 -6.70 7.19
CA HIS A 65 -3.95 -5.93 7.91
C HIS A 65 -3.71 -5.85 9.42
N PHE A 66 -3.13 -6.90 10.00
CA PHE A 66 -2.81 -6.96 11.43
C PHE A 66 -1.30 -6.77 11.66
N GLY A 67 -0.89 -6.42 12.89
CA GLY A 67 0.51 -6.35 13.33
C GLY A 67 1.49 -5.66 12.38
N GLY A 68 2.03 -6.41 11.42
CA GLY A 68 2.88 -5.92 10.33
C GLY A 68 2.26 -4.80 9.50
N GLY A 69 0.95 -4.85 9.23
CA GLY A 69 0.21 -3.77 8.57
C GLY A 69 0.28 -2.43 9.32
N MET A 70 0.08 -2.48 10.64
CA MET A 70 0.19 -1.30 11.49
C MET A 70 1.62 -0.76 11.52
N ALA A 71 2.62 -1.65 11.59
CA ALA A 71 4.02 -1.25 11.56
C ALA A 71 4.38 -0.50 10.26
N VAL A 72 3.94 -1.02 9.10
CA VAL A 72 4.14 -0.34 7.81
C VAL A 72 3.46 1.02 7.78
N ARG A 73 2.21 1.13 8.24
CA ARG A 73 1.52 2.43 8.33
C ARG A 73 2.26 3.43 9.20
N ASN A 74 2.82 2.98 10.33
CA ASN A 74 3.61 3.85 11.20
C ASN A 74 4.92 4.30 10.53
N LEU A 75 5.61 3.41 9.82
CA LEU A 75 6.79 3.78 9.02
C LEU A 75 6.42 4.81 7.94
N CYS A 76 5.26 4.68 7.30
CA CYS A 76 4.78 5.69 6.37
C CYS A 76 4.57 7.06 7.05
N ARG A 77 3.93 7.07 8.24
CA ARG A 77 3.67 8.28 9.04
C ARG A 77 4.93 9.01 9.48
N GLU A 78 6.03 8.31 9.66
CA GLU A 78 7.32 8.94 9.99
C GLU A 78 7.87 9.83 8.87
N ARG A 79 7.40 9.65 7.63
CA ARG A 79 7.82 10.44 6.46
C ARG A 79 6.75 11.33 5.88
N LEU A 80 5.50 10.93 6.01
CA LEU A 80 4.36 11.69 5.54
C LEU A 80 3.23 11.50 6.56
N SER A 81 2.97 12.54 7.34
CA SER A 81 1.92 12.52 8.35
C SER A 81 0.53 12.34 7.72
N ASP A 82 -0.48 11.97 8.53
CA ASP A 82 -1.85 11.83 8.04
C ASP A 82 -2.37 13.16 7.40
N ASP A 83 -2.05 14.32 8.00
CA ASP A 83 -2.46 15.63 7.47
C ASP A 83 -1.78 15.97 6.13
N GLU A 84 -0.48 15.67 6.01
CA GLU A 84 0.25 15.87 4.75
C GLU A 84 -0.24 14.92 3.67
N LEU A 85 -0.58 13.67 4.03
CA LEU A 85 -1.17 12.72 3.09
C LEU A 85 -2.53 13.22 2.58
N VAL A 86 -3.40 13.73 3.46
CA VAL A 86 -4.69 14.32 3.04
C VAL A 86 -4.47 15.51 2.12
N ALA A 87 -3.50 16.38 2.44
CA ALA A 87 -3.19 17.55 1.62
C ALA A 87 -2.66 17.18 0.22
N CYS A 88 -1.90 16.09 0.11
CA CYS A 88 -1.26 15.67 -1.14
C CYS A 88 -2.09 14.67 -1.97
N GLY A 89 -2.81 13.77 -1.31
CA GLY A 89 -3.57 12.68 -1.93
C GLY A 89 -5.05 13.01 -2.16
N GLY A 90 -5.53 14.16 -1.68
CA GLY A 90 -6.90 14.61 -1.89
C GLY A 90 -7.93 13.87 -1.04
N PHE A 91 -9.20 13.96 -1.46
CA PHE A 91 -10.32 13.48 -0.66
C PHE A 91 -10.29 11.96 -0.45
N GLY A 92 -10.27 11.53 0.81
CA GLY A 92 -10.24 10.12 1.23
C GLY A 92 -8.85 9.49 1.23
N ALA A 93 -7.78 10.28 1.13
CA ALA A 93 -6.41 9.80 1.30
C ALA A 93 -6.10 9.63 2.79
N ASP A 94 -5.99 8.39 3.23
CA ASP A 94 -5.51 8.00 4.56
C ASP A 94 -4.60 6.77 4.43
N TRP A 95 -3.90 6.43 5.50
CA TRP A 95 -2.96 5.32 5.45
C TRP A 95 -3.61 3.95 5.33
N ASP A 96 -4.88 3.76 5.71
CA ASP A 96 -5.58 2.49 5.45
C ASP A 96 -5.84 2.30 3.96
N ASN A 97 -6.09 3.41 3.26
CA ASN A 97 -6.31 3.44 1.82
C ASN A 97 -5.03 3.51 0.99
N CYS A 98 -3.88 3.92 1.53
CA CYS A 98 -2.66 4.15 0.74
C CYS A 98 -1.52 3.15 0.98
N TYR A 99 -1.45 2.50 2.15
CA TYR A 99 -0.23 1.73 2.51
C TYR A 99 0.02 0.48 1.64
N ILE A 100 -1.04 -0.16 1.11
CA ILE A 100 -0.86 -1.28 0.17
C ILE A 100 -0.22 -0.79 -1.14
N GLY A 101 -0.57 0.42 -1.59
CA GLY A 101 0.07 1.06 -2.74
C GLY A 101 1.59 1.25 -2.55
N VAL A 102 2.02 1.65 -1.35
CA VAL A 102 3.45 1.74 -0.99
C VAL A 102 4.13 0.38 -1.11
N LEU A 103 3.53 -0.66 -0.51
CA LEU A 103 4.07 -2.01 -0.56
C LEU A 103 4.13 -2.55 -2.00
N ALA A 104 3.11 -2.29 -2.81
CA ALA A 104 3.10 -2.69 -4.21
C ALA A 104 4.25 -2.02 -5.01
N ALA A 105 4.50 -0.73 -4.78
CA ALA A 105 5.61 -0.02 -5.42
C ALA A 105 6.98 -0.58 -5.01
N ILE A 106 7.14 -0.90 -3.73
CA ILE A 106 8.35 -1.55 -3.20
C ILE A 106 8.55 -2.93 -3.84
N ALA A 107 7.48 -3.73 -3.97
CA ALA A 107 7.52 -5.05 -4.58
C ALA A 107 7.95 -5.01 -6.05
N ALA A 108 7.53 -3.97 -6.76
CA ALA A 108 7.82 -3.76 -8.18
C ALA A 108 9.22 -3.17 -8.44
N THR A 109 9.86 -2.58 -7.42
CA THR A 109 11.20 -1.99 -7.56
C THR A 109 12.24 -3.09 -7.74
N ARG A 110 12.90 -3.10 -8.90
CA ARG A 110 14.08 -3.95 -9.15
C ARG A 110 15.27 -3.36 -8.40
N GLN A 111 15.93 -4.18 -7.58
CA GLN A 111 17.22 -3.85 -6.97
C GLN A 111 18.31 -3.78 -8.04
#